data_AF-A0A7R7E8B5-F1
#
_entry.id   AF-A0A7R7E8B5-F1
#
_cell.length_a   1.000
_cell.length_b   1.000
_cell.length_c   1.000
_cell.angle_alpha   90.00
_cell.angle_beta   90.00
_cell.angle_gamma   90.00
#
_symmetry.space_group_name_H-M   'P 1'
#
loop_
_entity.id
_entity.type
_entity.pdbx_description
1 polymer ?
#
loop_
_entity_poly.entity_id
_entity_poly.type
_entity_poly.pdbx_seq_one_letter_code
_entity_poly.pdbx_strand_id
1 'polypeptide(L)'
;MLARLQPLIADGLISSVPVREPQQTFSLFTWLNNGGVVMDWLISGVDPRNAGEERIPTGVLSIGDFARWLKLSRTHLARKLRDAEALGSVGWLGRRGHSVMWISKKFYGEYVTAQAVKLAIIDAAFAASMTQATG
;
A
#
# COMPACT_ATOMS: atom_id res chain seq x y z
N MET A 1 -5.84 -28.71 1.12
CA MET A 1 -4.74 -27.74 1.29
C MET A 1 -5.24 -26.37 1.73
N LEU A 2 -6.05 -25.66 0.92
CA LEU A 2 -6.54 -24.31 1.27
C LEU A 2 -7.27 -24.23 2.62
N ALA A 3 -8.10 -25.21 2.97
CA ALA A 3 -8.81 -25.27 4.25
C ALA A 3 -7.90 -25.37 5.49
N ARG A 4 -6.65 -25.85 5.34
CA ARG A 4 -5.64 -25.86 6.41
C ARG A 4 -4.81 -24.58 6.41
N LEU A 5 -4.53 -24.06 5.22
CA LEU A 5 -3.68 -22.89 5.01
C LEU A 5 -4.37 -21.58 5.45
N GLN A 6 -5.65 -21.40 5.10
CA GLN A 6 -6.35 -20.14 5.32
C GLN A 6 -6.45 -19.75 6.81
N PRO A 7 -6.78 -20.65 7.76
CA PRO A 7 -6.80 -20.29 9.17
C PRO A 7 -5.44 -19.84 9.69
N LEU A 8 -4.35 -20.52 9.30
CA LEU A 8 -2.99 -20.16 9.71
C LEU A 8 -2.57 -18.78 9.19
N ILE A 9 -2.93 -18.45 7.94
CA ILE A 9 -2.72 -17.11 7.39
C ILE A 9 -3.52 -16.07 8.17
N ALA A 10 -4.81 -16.35 8.43
CA ALA A 10 -5.69 -15.42 9.15
C ALA A 10 -5.16 -15.14 10.56
N ASP A 11 -4.79 -16.19 11.30
CA ASP A 11 -4.21 -16.08 12.64
C ASP A 11 -2.91 -15.28 12.64
N GLY A 12 -2.03 -15.53 11.66
CA GLY A 12 -0.77 -14.80 11.50
C GLY A 12 -1.00 -13.31 11.19
N LEU A 13 -1.94 -12.99 10.29
CA LEU A 13 -2.27 -11.61 9.94
C LEU A 13 -2.91 -10.86 11.12
N ILE A 14 -3.86 -11.48 11.82
CA ILE A 14 -4.55 -10.89 12.98
C ILE A 14 -3.58 -10.73 14.16
N SER A 15 -2.64 -11.64 14.35
CA SER A 15 -1.69 -11.55 15.46
C SER A 15 -0.55 -10.56 15.20
N SER A 16 -0.27 -10.25 13.94
CA SER A 16 0.85 -9.40 13.55
C SER A 16 0.57 -7.91 13.82
N VAL A 17 1.24 -7.34 14.83
CA VAL A 17 1.23 -5.90 15.13
C VAL A 17 1.59 -5.04 13.91
N PRO A 18 2.68 -5.29 13.16
CA PRO A 18 3.02 -4.46 11.99
C PRO A 18 1.99 -4.53 10.85
N VAL A 19 1.17 -5.60 10.78
CA VAL A 19 0.05 -5.69 9.84
C VAL A 19 -1.16 -4.92 10.34
N ARG A 20 -1.48 -5.02 11.64
CA ARG A 20 -2.63 -4.34 12.25
C ARG A 20 -2.43 -2.84 12.42
N GLU A 21 -1.21 -2.43 12.74
CA GLU A 21 -0.86 -1.07 13.12
C GLU A 21 0.30 -0.57 12.24
N PRO A 22 0.08 -0.42 10.92
CA PRO A 22 1.10 0.15 10.06
C PRO A 22 1.37 1.60 10.48
N GLN A 23 2.63 2.01 10.40
CA GLN A 23 3.08 3.32 10.88
C GLN A 23 3.19 4.33 9.74
N GLN A 24 3.44 5.60 10.09
CA GLN A 24 3.86 6.66 9.16
C GLN A 24 2.83 6.91 8.04
N THR A 25 3.28 7.07 6.80
CA THR A 25 2.42 7.48 5.68
C THR A 25 1.50 6.36 5.27
N PHE A 26 2.00 5.12 5.30
CA PHE A 26 1.19 3.93 5.02
C PHE A 26 -0.11 3.92 5.85
N SER A 27 -0.04 4.30 7.13
CA SER A 27 -1.20 4.38 8.02
C SER A 27 -2.31 5.32 7.54
N LEU A 28 -1.98 6.40 6.81
CA LEU A 28 -2.94 7.38 6.34
C LEU A 28 -3.93 6.79 5.32
N PHE A 29 -3.47 5.80 4.56
CA PHE A 29 -4.20 5.19 3.45
C PHE A 29 -4.89 3.87 3.81
N THR A 30 -4.52 3.24 4.93
CA THR A 30 -5.20 2.03 5.44
C THR A 30 -6.67 2.29 5.82
N TRP A 31 -6.97 3.51 6.28
CA TRP A 31 -8.31 3.92 6.77
C TRP A 31 -9.21 4.56 5.71
N LEU A 32 -8.77 4.66 4.45
CA LEU A 32 -9.70 4.97 3.38
C LEU A 32 -10.68 3.79 3.34
N ASN A 33 -11.99 4.03 3.45
CA ASN A 33 -13.08 3.04 3.41
C ASN A 33 -13.06 2.07 2.18
N ASN A 34 -12.01 2.13 1.37
CA ASN A 34 -11.68 1.28 0.24
C ASN A 34 -10.42 0.42 0.49
N GLY A 35 -10.02 0.15 1.74
CA GLY A 35 -9.12 -0.95 2.11
C GLY A 35 -7.80 -1.03 1.34
N GLY A 36 -6.91 -0.04 1.49
CA GLY A 36 -5.54 -0.10 0.93
C GLY A 36 -5.42 0.07 -0.60
N VAL A 37 -6.54 0.02 -1.35
CA VAL A 37 -6.53 0.10 -2.83
C VAL A 37 -5.87 1.37 -3.37
N VAL A 38 -5.93 2.48 -2.64
CA VAL A 38 -5.27 3.72 -3.07
C VAL A 38 -3.76 3.54 -3.13
N MET A 39 -3.17 2.82 -2.17
CA MET A 39 -1.73 2.54 -2.17
C MET A 39 -1.37 1.60 -3.30
N ASP A 40 -2.12 0.50 -3.46
CA ASP A 40 -1.85 -0.48 -4.52
C ASP A 40 -1.88 0.18 -5.90
N TRP A 41 -2.72 1.20 -6.10
CA TRP A 41 -2.75 1.96 -7.35
C TRP A 41 -1.62 2.97 -7.53
N LEU A 42 -1.19 3.63 -6.46
CA LEU A 42 -0.02 4.49 -6.53
C LEU A 42 1.22 3.66 -6.91
N ILE A 43 1.34 2.47 -6.32
CA ILE A 43 2.48 1.56 -6.52
C ILE A 43 2.39 0.82 -7.86
N SER A 44 1.22 0.38 -8.31
CA SER A 44 1.07 -0.33 -9.58
C SER A 44 1.44 0.52 -10.80
N GLY A 45 1.32 1.85 -10.68
CA GLY A 45 1.74 2.80 -11.70
C GLY A 45 3.22 3.20 -11.64
N VAL A 46 4.01 2.65 -10.71
CA VAL A 46 5.46 2.91 -10.63
C VAL A 46 6.18 2.08 -11.67
N ASP A 47 7.04 2.73 -12.46
CA ASP A 47 8.02 2.04 -13.28
C ASP A 47 9.13 1.47 -12.38
N PRO A 48 9.41 0.14 -12.40
CA PRO A 48 10.47 -0.46 -11.59
C PRO A 48 11.85 0.17 -11.81
N ARG A 49 12.10 0.74 -12.99
CA ARG A 49 13.35 1.44 -13.31
C ARG A 49 13.54 2.72 -12.49
N ASN A 50 12.44 3.32 -12.03
CA ASN A 50 12.43 4.57 -11.28
C ASN A 50 12.37 4.33 -9.76
N ALA A 51 12.25 3.07 -9.30
CA ALA A 51 12.08 2.74 -7.89
C ALA A 51 13.25 3.17 -6.99
N GLY A 52 14.41 3.49 -7.58
CA GLY A 52 15.58 4.02 -6.86
C GLY A 52 15.56 5.53 -6.62
N GLU A 53 14.69 6.27 -7.30
CA GLU A 53 14.60 7.74 -7.25
C GLU A 53 13.99 8.23 -5.93
N GLU A 54 14.38 9.43 -5.49
CA GLU A 54 13.79 10.05 -4.29
C GLU A 54 12.32 10.43 -4.48
N ARG A 55 11.92 10.76 -5.71
CA ARG A 55 10.55 11.11 -6.11
C ARG A 55 10.12 10.21 -7.27
N ILE A 56 9.48 9.11 -6.94
CA ILE A 56 9.12 8.06 -7.88
C ILE A 56 7.80 8.45 -8.57
N PRO A 57 7.79 8.70 -9.89
CA PRO A 57 6.56 9.03 -10.60
C PRO A 57 5.54 7.88 -10.56
N THR A 58 4.26 8.22 -10.41
CA THR A 58 3.15 7.27 -10.46
C THR A 58 2.35 7.44 -11.74
N GLY A 59 1.40 6.53 -11.98
CA GLY A 59 0.41 6.65 -13.06
C GLY A 59 -0.69 7.70 -12.81
N VAL A 60 -0.70 8.39 -11.66
CA VAL A 60 -1.76 9.35 -11.32
C VAL A 60 -1.46 10.72 -11.90
N LEU A 61 -2.27 11.13 -12.89
CA LEU A 61 -2.12 12.42 -13.58
C LEU A 61 -3.02 13.54 -13.02
N SER A 62 -4.12 13.17 -12.35
CA SER A 62 -5.03 14.13 -11.72
C SER A 62 -5.72 13.52 -10.50
N ILE A 63 -5.95 14.33 -9.46
CA ILE A 63 -6.70 13.87 -8.26
C ILE A 63 -8.17 13.62 -8.61
N GLY A 64 -8.73 14.39 -9.56
CA GLY A 64 -10.12 14.27 -9.94
C GLY A 64 -10.44 12.93 -10.61
N ASP A 65 -9.60 12.53 -11.58
CA ASP A 65 -9.77 11.25 -12.26
C ASP A 65 -9.44 10.09 -11.33
N PHE A 66 -8.42 10.25 -10.48
CA PHE A 66 -8.08 9.24 -9.48
C PHE A 66 -9.22 9.00 -8.48
N ALA A 67 -9.85 10.07 -7.97
CA ALA A 67 -11.02 9.97 -7.10
C ALA A 67 -12.20 9.26 -7.79
N ARG A 68 -12.47 9.61 -9.05
CA ARG A 68 -13.55 9.01 -9.85
C ARG A 68 -13.30 7.52 -10.04
N TRP A 69 -12.08 7.15 -10.41
CA TRP A 69 -11.67 5.76 -10.64
C TRP A 69 -11.79 4.92 -9.36
N LEU A 70 -11.38 5.48 -8.22
CA LEU A 70 -11.50 4.86 -6.90
C LEU A 70 -12.92 4.88 -6.31
N LYS A 71 -13.89 5.50 -6.99
CA LYS A 71 -15.24 5.78 -6.46
C LYS A 71 -15.21 6.46 -5.07
N LEU A 72 -14.24 7.36 -4.87
CA LEU A 72 -14.06 8.13 -3.65
C LEU A 72 -14.54 9.56 -3.80
N SER A 73 -14.95 10.16 -2.68
CA SER A 73 -15.13 11.62 -2.62
C SER A 73 -13.79 12.32 -2.89
N ARG A 74 -13.80 13.24 -3.86
CA ARG A 74 -12.65 14.09 -4.19
C ARG A 74 -12.13 14.85 -2.97
N THR A 75 -13.02 15.37 -2.12
CA THR A 75 -12.65 16.11 -0.91
C THR A 75 -11.95 15.20 0.11
N HIS A 76 -12.43 13.96 0.26
CA HIS A 76 -11.80 13.00 1.17
C HIS A 76 -10.40 12.62 0.68
N LEU A 77 -10.26 12.26 -0.60
CA LEU A 77 -8.97 11.89 -1.18
C LEU A 77 -7.98 13.07 -1.13
N ALA A 78 -8.41 14.27 -1.50
CA ALA A 78 -7.57 15.47 -1.46
C ALA A 78 -7.07 15.81 -0.05
N ARG A 79 -7.87 15.52 1.00
CA ARG A 79 -7.44 15.69 2.39
C ARG A 79 -6.34 14.71 2.75
N LYS A 80 -6.51 13.42 2.45
CA LYS A 80 -5.47 12.41 2.72
C LYS A 80 -4.17 12.69 1.96
N LEU A 81 -4.27 13.14 0.71
CA LEU A 81 -3.11 13.55 -0.08
C LEU A 81 -2.43 14.82 0.45
N ARG A 82 -3.17 15.74 1.09
CA ARG A 82 -2.57 16.87 1.84
C ARG A 82 -1.77 16.36 3.03
N ASP A 83 -2.34 15.46 3.81
CA ASP A 83 -1.66 14.91 4.99
C ASP A 83 -0.38 14.15 4.58
N ALA A 84 -0.44 13.35 3.52
CA ALA A 84 0.71 12.63 3.00
C ALA A 84 1.77 13.55 2.37
N GLU A 85 1.38 14.65 1.74
CA GLU A 85 2.31 15.67 1.23
C GLU A 85 3.01 16.40 2.38
N ALA A 86 2.30 16.70 3.47
CA ALA A 86 2.89 17.31 4.66
C ALA A 86 3.96 16.41 5.33
N LEU A 87 3.83 15.09 5.16
CA LEU A 87 4.84 14.10 5.56
C LEU A 87 5.99 13.94 4.54
N GLY A 88 5.95 14.66 3.41
CA GLY A 88 6.93 14.56 2.33
C GLY A 88 6.80 13.28 1.50
N SER A 89 5.68 12.57 1.61
CA SER A 89 5.52 11.21 1.10
C SER A 89 4.90 11.13 -0.28
N VAL A 90 4.18 12.18 -0.67
CA VAL A 90 3.65 12.36 -2.02
C VAL A 90 3.84 13.78 -2.47
N GLY A 91 3.83 14.00 -3.78
CA GLY A 91 3.80 15.34 -4.34
C GLY A 91 3.45 15.31 -5.82
N TRP A 92 3.71 16.42 -6.50
CA TRP A 92 3.42 16.62 -7.91
C TRP A 92 4.68 17.10 -8.63
N LEU A 93 4.88 16.64 -9.87
CA LEU A 93 5.98 17.13 -10.71
C LEU A 93 5.69 18.53 -11.26
N GLY A 94 4.42 18.92 -11.35
CA GLY A 94 3.99 20.25 -11.79
C GLY A 94 2.87 20.80 -10.90
N ARG A 95 1.79 21.29 -11.52
CA ARG A 95 0.66 21.85 -10.78
C ARG A 95 0.02 20.79 -9.89
N ARG A 96 -0.07 21.09 -8.59
CA ARG A 96 -0.74 20.27 -7.58
C ARG A 96 -2.13 19.83 -8.04
N GLY A 97 -2.36 18.53 -8.03
CA GLY A 97 -3.64 17.90 -8.36
C GLY A 97 -3.98 17.80 -9.85
N HIS A 98 -3.14 18.36 -10.72
CA HIS A 98 -3.33 18.48 -12.17
C HIS A 98 -2.06 18.12 -12.96
N SER A 99 -1.18 17.33 -12.36
CA SER A 99 0.05 16.84 -12.99
C SER A 99 0.41 15.48 -12.40
N VAL A 100 1.44 14.85 -12.99
CA VAL A 100 1.98 13.57 -12.51
C VAL A 100 2.28 13.65 -11.02
N MET A 101 1.62 12.81 -10.26
CA MET A 101 1.90 12.59 -8.86
C MET A 101 3.13 11.70 -8.72
N TRP A 102 3.98 12.01 -7.75
CA TRP A 102 5.07 11.14 -7.33
C TRP A 102 4.86 10.70 -5.87
N ILE A 103 5.46 9.58 -5.51
CA ILE A 103 5.61 9.10 -4.14
C ILE A 103 7.07 9.15 -3.73
N SER A 104 7.37 9.36 -2.45
CA SER A 104 8.75 9.34 -1.99
C SER A 104 9.32 7.92 -1.94
N LYS A 105 10.63 7.80 -2.10
CA LYS A 105 11.34 6.52 -1.89
C LYS A 105 11.05 5.91 -0.53
N LYS A 106 10.98 6.76 0.52
CA LYS A 106 10.64 6.35 1.87
C LYS A 106 9.26 5.70 1.93
N PHE A 107 8.25 6.35 1.35
CA PHE A 107 6.88 5.82 1.33
C PHE A 107 6.76 4.54 0.50
N TYR A 108 7.49 4.46 -0.62
CA TYR A 108 7.60 3.22 -1.40
C TYR A 108 8.23 2.09 -0.55
N GLY A 109 9.27 2.39 0.23
CA GLY A 109 9.87 1.45 1.18
C GLY A 109 8.88 0.98 2.25
N GLU A 110 8.10 1.89 2.84
CA GLU A 110 7.04 1.53 3.80
C GLU A 110 6.05 0.51 3.20
N TYR A 111 5.65 0.72 1.94
CA TYR A 111 4.78 -0.21 1.23
C TYR A 111 5.43 -1.58 1.02
N VAL A 112 6.67 -1.62 0.52
CA VAL A 112 7.41 -2.86 0.28
C VAL A 112 7.58 -3.65 1.58
N THR A 113 7.95 -2.98 2.68
CA THR A 113 8.05 -3.60 4.00
C THR A 113 6.72 -4.20 4.46
N ALA A 114 5.60 -3.47 4.31
CA ALA A 114 4.29 -3.97 4.69
C ALA A 114 3.88 -5.22 3.88
N GLN A 115 4.20 -5.27 2.58
CA GLN A 115 3.93 -6.45 1.76
C GLN A 115 4.86 -7.62 2.10
N ALA A 116 6.13 -7.36 2.39
CA ALA A 116 7.08 -8.39 2.81
C ALA A 116 6.65 -9.10 4.10
N VAL A 117 6.12 -8.36 5.09
CA VAL A 117 5.58 -8.95 6.32
C VAL A 117 4.40 -9.89 6.01
N LYS A 118 3.46 -9.46 5.15
CA LYS A 118 2.31 -10.30 4.77
C LYS A 118 2.77 -11.58 4.05
N LEU A 119 3.72 -11.45 3.13
CA LEU A 119 4.26 -12.61 2.40
C LEU A 119 5.01 -13.57 3.33
N ALA A 120 5.77 -13.06 4.30
CA ALA A 120 6.45 -13.91 5.29
C ALA A 120 5.46 -14.71 6.16
N ILE A 121 4.32 -14.12 6.52
CA ILE A 121 3.24 -14.83 7.23
C ILE A 121 2.64 -15.93 6.36
N ILE A 122 2.39 -15.64 5.08
CA ILE A 122 1.84 -16.61 4.13
C ILE A 122 2.82 -17.77 3.93
N ASP A 123 4.11 -17.48 3.79
CA ASP A 123 5.18 -18.47 3.64
C ASP A 123 5.28 -19.39 4.87
N ALA A 124 5.31 -18.82 6.07
CA ALA A 124 5.32 -19.58 7.32
C ALA A 124 4.08 -20.48 7.47
N ALA A 125 2.89 -19.96 7.15
CA ALA A 125 1.66 -20.73 7.17
C ALA A 125 1.67 -21.88 6.15
N PHE A 126 2.24 -21.64 4.97
CA PHE A 126 2.40 -22.66 3.94
C PHE A 126 3.33 -23.79 4.41
N ALA A 127 4.52 -23.46 4.92
CA ALA A 127 5.49 -24.42 5.44
C ALA A 127 4.90 -25.28 6.58
N ALA A 128 4.14 -24.66 7.50
CA ALA A 128 3.45 -25.36 8.57
C ALA A 128 2.39 -26.34 8.05
N SER A 129 1.62 -25.94 7.03
CA SER A 129 0.57 -26.78 6.44
C SER A 129 1.11 -28.01 5.70
N MET A 130 2.31 -27.92 5.14
CA MET A 130 2.98 -29.02 4.44
C MET A 130 3.55 -30.05 5.42
N THR A 131 4.10 -29.60 6.55
CA THR A 131 4.62 -30.49 7.61
C THR A 131 3.51 -31.36 8.21
N GLN A 132 2.30 -30.82 8.38
CA GLN A 132 1.12 -31.55 8.88
C GLN A 132 0.48 -32.52 7.88
N ALA A 133 0.90 -32.52 6.60
CA ALA A 133 0.40 -33.45 5.59
C ALA A 133 1.24 -34.74 5.51
N THR A 134 2.44 -34.73 6.08
CA THR A 134 3.42 -35.83 6.08
C THR A 134 3.48 -36.62 7.39
N GLY A 135 2.62 -36.30 8.37
CA GLY A 135 2.49 -36.99 9.66
C GLY A 135 1.17 -37.74 9.80
#